data_AF-A0A672UQB9-F1
#
_entry.id   AF-A0A672UQB9-F1
#
_cell.length_a   1.000
_cell.length_b   1.000
_cell.length_c   1.000
_cell.angle_alpha   90.00
_cell.angle_beta   90.00
_cell.angle_gamma   90.00
#
_symmetry.space_group_name_H-M   'P 1'
#
loop_
_entity.id
_entity.type
_entity.pdbx_description
1 polymer ?
#
loop_
_entity_poly.entity_id
_entity_poly.type
_entity_poly.pdbx_seq_one_letter_code
_entity_poly.pdbx_strand_id
1 'polypeptide(L)'
;MINLPGASPVLNPADFTGLEDAVKDAPRPRKRLTELMIKTALEKPPKKPVETVSPREWGLKFQRSPQEVLPTADGTRARGVRMALTCLEGSGDSAKAIPTGDMEEMECGLVVSSIGYRSLPLDPAVPFDTQRGIIPNSSGRVEGVPGLYCSGWVKRGPTGVIITTMNDSFDTAQSVLEDLQGGVLDVSTSREGFGAMESILRSRGIRPVSFSDWEKIDAAEVARGKAAGKPREKIVDPQEMLRLIGH
;
A
#
# COMPACT_ATOMS: atom_id res chain seq x y z
N MET A 1 13.07 11.51 -2.19
CA MET A 1 14.34 10.77 -2.05
C MET A 1 15.56 11.58 -2.43
N ILE A 2 15.53 12.38 -3.51
CA ILE A 2 16.70 13.18 -3.97
C ILE A 2 17.28 14.09 -2.88
N ASN A 3 16.42 14.66 -2.02
CA ASN A 3 16.85 15.57 -0.94
C ASN A 3 17.08 14.87 0.41
N LEU A 4 17.21 13.54 0.44
CA LEU A 4 17.42 12.80 1.69
C LEU A 4 18.84 13.10 2.23
N PRO A 5 18.99 13.68 3.43
CA PRO A 5 20.31 13.98 3.98
C PRO A 5 21.16 12.72 4.16
N GLY A 6 22.43 12.81 3.77
CA GLY A 6 23.39 11.69 3.89
C GLY A 6 23.20 10.54 2.90
N ALA A 7 22.35 10.70 1.88
CA ALA A 7 22.17 9.72 0.82
C ALA A 7 22.38 10.34 -0.58
N SER A 8 22.95 9.57 -1.51
CA SER A 8 23.10 9.96 -2.92
C SER A 8 22.33 9.04 -3.86
N PRO A 9 21.72 9.58 -4.93
CA PRO A 9 21.15 8.77 -6.01
C PRO A 9 22.26 8.16 -6.88
N VAL A 10 22.10 6.90 -7.25
CA VAL A 10 22.89 6.18 -8.24
C VAL A 10 21.94 5.69 -9.33
N LEU A 11 21.82 6.47 -10.40
CA LEU A 11 20.93 6.19 -11.52
C LEU A 11 21.78 5.96 -12.77
N ASN A 12 21.46 4.92 -13.54
CA ASN A 12 22.15 4.62 -14.80
C ASN A 12 21.63 5.56 -15.91
N PRO A 13 22.47 6.44 -16.50
CA PRO A 13 22.03 7.36 -17.56
C PRO A 13 21.41 6.66 -18.78
N ALA A 14 21.83 5.42 -19.07
CA ALA A 14 21.29 4.65 -20.20
C ALA A 14 19.79 4.34 -20.05
N ASP A 15 19.28 4.23 -18.81
CA ASP A 15 17.87 3.96 -18.56
C ASP A 15 16.96 5.18 -18.84
N PHE A 16 17.56 6.38 -18.97
CA PHE A 16 16.83 7.64 -19.12
C PHE A 16 17.04 8.33 -20.46
N THR A 17 18.02 7.88 -21.25
CA THR A 17 18.34 8.47 -22.55
C THR A 17 17.15 8.34 -23.51
N GLY A 18 16.68 9.47 -24.06
CA GLY A 18 15.59 9.49 -25.05
C GLY A 18 14.19 9.51 -24.45
N LEU A 19 14.06 9.52 -23.12
CA LEU A 19 12.76 9.66 -22.46
C LEU A 19 12.19 11.07 -22.56
N GLU A 20 13.01 12.08 -22.85
CA GLU A 20 12.59 13.49 -22.99
C GLU A 20 11.49 13.64 -24.04
N ASP A 21 11.64 12.94 -25.17
CA ASP A 21 10.66 12.96 -26.25
C ASP A 21 9.39 12.17 -25.88
N ALA A 22 9.55 11.02 -25.23
CA ALA A 22 8.45 10.15 -24.83
C ALA A 22 7.50 10.77 -23.79
N VAL A 23 7.96 11.78 -23.03
CA VAL A 23 7.15 12.42 -21.98
C VAL A 23 6.58 13.79 -22.36
N LYS A 24 6.85 14.29 -23.57
CA LYS A 24 6.37 15.60 -24.03
C LYS A 24 4.85 15.74 -23.89
N ASP A 25 4.13 14.71 -24.30
CA ASP A 25 2.66 14.65 -24.34
C ASP A 25 2.05 13.93 -23.12
N ALA A 26 2.87 13.55 -22.14
CA ALA A 26 2.38 12.88 -20.95
C ALA A 26 1.56 13.84 -20.05
N PRO A 27 0.55 13.33 -19.33
CA PRO A 27 -0.19 14.13 -18.35
C PRO A 27 0.74 14.81 -17.35
N ARG A 28 0.40 16.04 -16.93
CA ARG A 28 1.27 16.89 -16.09
C ARG A 28 1.90 16.17 -14.89
N PRO A 29 1.19 15.33 -14.10
CA PRO A 29 1.82 14.61 -13.00
C PRO A 29 2.90 13.62 -13.45
N ARG A 30 2.65 12.87 -14.53
CA ARG A 30 3.60 11.90 -15.09
C ARG A 30 4.81 12.60 -15.69
N LYS A 31 4.59 13.67 -16.47
CA LYS A 31 5.65 14.47 -17.10
C LYS A 31 6.64 15.02 -16.07
N ARG A 32 6.15 15.73 -15.04
CA ARG A 32 7.01 16.33 -13.99
C ARG A 32 7.80 15.29 -13.21
N LEU A 33 7.21 14.12 -12.95
CA LEU A 33 7.90 13.03 -12.26
C LEU A 33 9.07 12.50 -13.11
N THR A 34 8.83 12.23 -14.38
CA THR A 34 9.87 11.69 -15.26
C THR A 34 10.96 12.71 -15.55
N GLU A 35 10.61 13.98 -15.81
CA GLU A 35 11.59 15.07 -15.98
C GLU A 35 12.52 15.20 -14.77
N LEU A 36 11.99 15.05 -13.55
CA LEU A 36 12.82 15.06 -12.33
C LEU A 36 13.80 13.87 -12.29
N MET A 37 13.38 12.68 -12.73
CA MET A 37 14.27 11.51 -12.79
C MET A 37 15.34 11.67 -13.87
N ILE A 38 14.96 12.13 -15.07
CA ILE A 38 15.89 12.46 -16.17
C ILE A 38 16.93 13.47 -15.67
N LYS A 39 16.47 14.58 -15.08
CA LYS A 39 17.34 15.61 -14.50
C LYS A 39 18.34 15.02 -13.51
N THR A 40 17.86 14.16 -12.62
CA THR A 40 18.70 13.54 -11.58
C THR A 40 19.74 12.57 -12.16
N ALA A 41 19.41 11.87 -13.24
CA ALA A 41 20.27 10.87 -13.86
C ALA A 41 21.29 11.49 -14.84
N LEU A 42 20.89 12.53 -15.58
CA LEU A 42 21.68 13.07 -16.70
C LEU A 42 22.41 14.37 -16.37
N GLU A 43 21.89 15.22 -15.47
CA GLU A 43 22.60 16.45 -15.12
C GLU A 43 23.72 16.18 -14.12
N LYS A 44 24.90 16.76 -14.39
CA LYS A 44 26.00 16.74 -13.41
C LYS A 44 25.55 17.53 -12.18
N PRO A 45 25.65 16.96 -10.97
CA PRO A 45 25.35 17.73 -9.76
C PRO A 45 26.24 18.97 -9.74
N PRO A 46 25.73 20.13 -9.27
CA PRO A 46 26.58 21.29 -9.05
C PRO A 46 27.76 20.86 -8.16
N LYS A 47 28.98 21.34 -8.45
CA LYS A 47 30.20 21.00 -7.71
C LYS A 47 29.96 21.19 -6.21
N LYS A 48 29.61 20.11 -5.52
CA LYS A 48 29.60 20.09 -4.06
C LYS A 48 31.06 20.16 -3.61
N PRO A 49 31.38 20.88 -2.52
CA PRO A 49 32.71 20.82 -1.92
C PRO A 49 33.12 19.35 -1.75
N VAL A 50 34.41 19.09 -2.01
CA VAL A 50 35.04 17.76 -2.19
C VAL A 50 34.90 16.80 -0.98
N GLU A 51 34.23 17.21 0.11
CA GLU A 51 34.31 16.55 1.41
C GLU A 51 33.09 15.73 1.87
N THR A 52 32.07 15.50 1.04
CA THR A 52 30.97 14.61 1.46
C THR A 52 30.69 13.53 0.43
N VAL A 53 31.50 12.47 0.44
CA VAL A 53 31.03 11.15 0.00
C VAL A 53 29.88 10.80 0.93
N SER A 54 28.65 10.72 0.40
CA SER A 54 27.50 10.28 1.19
C SER A 54 27.75 8.84 1.66
N PRO A 55 27.55 8.52 2.95
CA PRO A 55 27.77 7.17 3.46
C PRO A 55 26.72 6.15 2.98
N ARG A 56 25.68 6.60 2.26
CA ARG A 56 24.57 5.77 1.80
C ARG A 56 24.20 6.13 0.37
N GLU A 57 23.78 5.11 -0.37
CA GLU A 57 23.35 5.25 -1.77
C GLU A 57 21.96 4.63 -1.94
N TRP A 58 21.23 5.13 -2.94
CA TRP A 58 20.00 4.52 -3.41
C TRP A 58 19.93 4.59 -4.93
N GLY A 59 19.35 3.58 -5.56
CA GLY A 59 19.23 3.52 -7.02
C GLY A 59 17.92 2.92 -7.46
N LEU A 60 17.62 3.09 -8.74
CA LEU A 60 16.51 2.44 -9.43
C LEU A 60 17.10 1.53 -10.50
N LYS A 61 16.81 0.24 -10.42
CA LYS A 61 17.13 -0.73 -11.47
C LYS A 61 15.83 -1.09 -12.19
N PHE A 62 15.75 -0.79 -13.47
CA PHE A 62 14.60 -1.11 -14.30
C PHE A 62 14.80 -2.45 -15.02
N GLN A 63 13.73 -2.95 -15.67
CA GLN A 63 13.84 -4.08 -16.59
C GLN A 63 14.41 -5.36 -15.93
N ARG A 64 13.99 -5.62 -14.68
CA ARG A 64 14.32 -6.81 -13.89
C ARG A 64 13.06 -7.42 -13.32
N SER A 65 12.97 -8.74 -13.33
CA SER A 65 11.97 -9.48 -12.56
C SER A 65 12.66 -10.45 -11.58
N PRO A 66 12.30 -10.48 -10.29
CA PRO A 66 12.91 -11.38 -9.32
C PRO A 66 12.55 -12.84 -9.65
N GLN A 67 13.55 -13.71 -9.66
CA GLN A 67 13.42 -15.14 -9.97
C GLN A 67 13.69 -16.01 -8.73
N GLU A 68 14.72 -15.68 -7.95
CA GLU A 68 15.09 -16.45 -6.76
C GLU A 68 15.78 -15.58 -5.71
N VAL A 69 15.46 -15.78 -4.43
CA VAL A 69 16.24 -15.22 -3.33
C VAL A 69 17.35 -16.21 -2.99
N LEU A 70 18.60 -15.76 -3.14
CA LEU A 70 19.78 -16.60 -3.00
C LEU A 70 20.15 -16.75 -1.52
N PRO A 71 20.33 -17.99 -1.01
CA PRO A 71 20.73 -18.21 0.37
C PRO A 71 22.24 -18.03 0.56
N THR A 72 22.62 -17.65 1.78
CA THR A 72 23.98 -17.79 2.34
C THR A 72 24.40 -19.27 2.36
N ALA A 73 25.71 -19.54 2.51
CA ALA A 73 26.24 -20.91 2.45
C ALA A 73 25.63 -21.87 3.51
N ASP A 74 25.21 -21.33 4.66
CA ASP A 74 24.54 -22.08 5.74
C ASP A 74 23.01 -22.17 5.56
N GLY A 75 22.43 -21.54 4.53
CA GLY A 75 21.01 -21.56 4.25
C GLY A 75 20.13 -20.68 5.15
N THR A 76 20.69 -19.91 6.08
CA THR A 76 19.91 -19.24 7.13
C THR A 76 19.41 -17.84 6.76
N ARG A 77 20.08 -17.18 5.81
CA ARG A 77 19.82 -15.78 5.43
C ARG A 77 19.93 -15.57 3.93
N ALA A 78 19.31 -14.50 3.43
CA ALA A 78 19.53 -14.04 2.07
C ALA A 78 20.95 -13.48 1.90
N ARG A 79 21.61 -13.84 0.79
CA ARG A 79 22.86 -13.21 0.30
C ARG A 79 22.65 -12.38 -0.96
N GLY A 80 21.54 -12.57 -1.65
CA GLY A 80 21.26 -11.87 -2.89
C GLY A 80 19.92 -12.23 -3.50
N VAL A 81 19.66 -11.68 -4.66
CA VAL A 81 18.50 -12.00 -5.51
C VAL A 81 18.97 -12.24 -6.93
N ARG A 82 18.55 -13.34 -7.53
CA ARG A 82 18.67 -13.59 -8.96
C ARG A 82 17.46 -13.01 -9.66
N MET A 83 17.71 -12.22 -10.70
CA MET A 83 16.69 -11.53 -11.48
C MET A 83 16.86 -11.87 -12.95
N ALA A 84 15.76 -12.03 -13.68
CA ALA A 84 15.77 -12.08 -15.14
C ALA A 84 15.83 -10.66 -15.70
N LEU A 85 16.64 -10.46 -16.73
CA LEU A 85 16.62 -9.23 -17.53
C LEU A 85 15.39 -9.27 -18.43
N THR A 86 14.63 -8.18 -18.46
CA THR A 86 13.39 -8.10 -19.24
C THR A 86 13.42 -6.96 -20.23
N CYS A 87 12.79 -7.07 -21.39
CA CYS A 87 12.49 -5.93 -22.26
C CYS A 87 10.99 -5.67 -22.32
N LEU A 88 10.59 -4.52 -22.87
CA LEU A 88 9.18 -4.18 -23.04
C LEU A 88 8.67 -4.66 -24.40
N GLU A 89 7.52 -5.35 -24.38
CA GLU A 89 6.73 -5.68 -25.57
C GLU A 89 5.40 -4.93 -25.52
N GLY A 90 4.98 -4.37 -26.66
CA GLY A 90 3.78 -3.52 -26.76
C GLY A 90 4.05 -2.04 -26.49
N SER A 91 2.98 -1.25 -26.30
CA SER A 91 3.06 0.20 -26.10
C SER A 91 2.02 0.73 -25.10
N GLY A 92 2.31 1.92 -24.55
CA GLY A 92 1.45 2.57 -23.56
C GLY A 92 1.20 1.72 -22.32
N ASP A 93 -0.03 1.78 -21.80
CA ASP A 93 -0.44 1.05 -20.59
C ASP A 93 -0.57 -0.47 -20.80
N SER A 94 -0.52 -0.94 -22.05
CA SER A 94 -0.57 -2.37 -22.37
C SER A 94 0.81 -3.03 -22.42
N ALA A 95 1.89 -2.24 -22.31
CA ALA A 95 3.25 -2.74 -22.39
C ALA A 95 3.53 -3.76 -21.27
N LYS A 96 4.20 -4.86 -21.62
CA LYS A 96 4.55 -5.95 -20.71
C LYS A 96 6.04 -6.18 -20.69
N ALA A 97 6.56 -6.52 -19.51
CA ALA A 97 7.93 -6.97 -19.37
C ALA A 97 8.03 -8.46 -19.77
N ILE A 98 8.81 -8.76 -20.81
CA ILE A 98 9.10 -10.13 -21.25
C ILE A 98 10.56 -10.49 -20.95
N PRO A 99 10.88 -11.72 -20.51
CA PRO A 99 12.26 -12.14 -20.28
C PRO A 99 13.09 -12.13 -21.56
N THR A 100 14.34 -11.70 -21.47
CA THR A 100 15.31 -11.73 -22.58
C THR A 100 16.05 -13.07 -22.67
N GLY A 101 16.03 -13.87 -21.61
CA GLY A 101 16.85 -15.07 -21.44
C GLY A 101 18.08 -14.84 -20.54
N ASP A 102 18.52 -13.59 -20.39
CA ASP A 102 19.65 -13.24 -19.55
C ASP A 102 19.26 -13.08 -18.07
N MET A 103 20.22 -13.33 -17.19
CA MET A 103 20.05 -13.30 -15.73
C MET A 103 21.11 -12.41 -15.08
N GLU A 104 20.76 -11.74 -13.98
CA GLU A 104 21.69 -11.03 -13.10
C GLU A 104 21.51 -11.48 -11.65
N GLU A 105 22.61 -11.74 -10.96
CA GLU A 105 22.63 -11.86 -9.51
C GLU A 105 23.01 -10.51 -8.88
N MET A 106 22.25 -10.09 -7.88
CA MET A 106 22.54 -8.88 -7.10
C MET A 106 22.72 -9.25 -5.64
N GLU A 107 23.88 -8.93 -5.08
CA GLU A 107 24.17 -9.14 -3.67
C GLU A 107 23.32 -8.22 -2.79
N CYS A 108 22.65 -8.80 -1.79
CA CYS A 108 21.87 -8.07 -0.80
C CYS A 108 21.58 -8.93 0.45
N GLY A 109 21.55 -8.30 1.63
CA GLY A 109 21.22 -8.96 2.89
C GLY A 109 19.74 -8.85 3.31
N LEU A 110 18.95 -8.04 2.59
CA LEU A 110 17.54 -7.79 2.87
C LEU A 110 16.76 -7.66 1.55
N VAL A 111 15.66 -8.38 1.44
CA VAL A 111 14.71 -8.31 0.31
C VAL A 111 13.34 -7.93 0.87
N VAL A 112 12.79 -6.83 0.37
CA VAL A 112 11.44 -6.37 0.75
C VAL A 112 10.58 -6.33 -0.50
N SER A 113 9.55 -7.17 -0.56
CA SER A 113 8.59 -7.16 -1.66
C SER A 113 7.58 -6.03 -1.47
N SER A 114 7.53 -5.09 -2.43
CA SER A 114 6.62 -3.94 -2.42
C SER A 114 5.82 -3.85 -3.72
N ILE A 115 5.23 -4.98 -4.14
CA ILE A 115 4.51 -5.15 -5.42
C ILE A 115 2.98 -5.05 -5.28
N GLY A 116 2.50 -4.48 -4.18
CA GLY A 116 1.08 -4.34 -3.87
C GLY A 116 0.58 -5.32 -2.81
N TYR A 117 -0.67 -5.13 -2.41
CA TYR A 117 -1.36 -5.94 -1.39
C TYR A 117 -2.51 -6.72 -2.02
N ARG A 118 -3.18 -7.57 -1.25
CA ARG A 118 -4.44 -8.20 -1.63
C ARG A 118 -5.36 -8.27 -0.41
N SER A 119 -6.65 -8.07 -0.64
CA SER A 119 -7.64 -8.35 0.40
C SER A 119 -7.71 -9.85 0.66
N LEU A 120 -8.26 -10.24 1.80
CA LEU A 120 -8.52 -11.63 2.15
C LEU A 120 -10.04 -11.88 2.20
N PRO A 121 -10.51 -13.08 1.86
CA PRO A 121 -11.91 -13.45 2.08
C PRO A 121 -12.22 -13.40 3.57
N LEU A 122 -13.32 -12.73 3.94
CA LEU A 122 -13.70 -12.51 5.35
C LEU A 122 -14.63 -13.61 5.87
N ASP A 123 -15.66 -13.95 5.10
CA ASP A 123 -16.74 -14.85 5.52
C ASP A 123 -17.31 -15.59 4.30
N PRO A 124 -17.69 -16.88 4.41
CA PRO A 124 -18.29 -17.64 3.30
C PRO A 124 -19.55 -17.01 2.70
N ALA A 125 -20.27 -16.18 3.46
CA ALA A 125 -21.46 -15.47 2.98
C ALA A 125 -21.13 -14.24 2.10
N VAL A 126 -19.85 -13.84 1.99
CA VAL A 126 -19.42 -12.70 1.19
C VAL A 126 -18.67 -13.19 -0.06
N PRO A 127 -19.15 -12.88 -1.28
CA PRO A 127 -18.46 -13.29 -2.50
C PRO A 127 -17.08 -12.64 -2.59
N PHE A 128 -16.12 -13.35 -3.16
CA PHE A 128 -14.74 -12.88 -3.23
C PHE A 128 -14.07 -13.30 -4.55
N ASP A 129 -13.51 -12.34 -5.26
CA ASP A 129 -12.67 -12.58 -6.43
C ASP A 129 -11.22 -12.76 -5.97
N THR A 130 -10.75 -14.02 -5.93
CA THR A 130 -9.39 -14.36 -5.49
C THR A 130 -8.31 -13.92 -6.47
N GLN A 131 -8.64 -13.76 -7.76
CA GLN A 131 -7.70 -13.33 -8.78
C GLN A 131 -7.39 -11.83 -8.63
N ARG A 132 -8.43 -11.01 -8.44
CA ARG A 132 -8.33 -9.56 -8.27
C ARG A 132 -8.12 -9.13 -6.82
N GLY A 133 -8.47 -9.96 -5.85
CA GLY A 133 -8.33 -9.67 -4.42
C GLY A 133 -9.32 -8.63 -3.90
N ILE A 134 -10.57 -8.67 -4.39
CA ILE A 134 -11.65 -7.71 -4.08
C ILE A 134 -12.98 -8.44 -3.87
N ILE A 135 -13.96 -7.73 -3.29
CA ILE A 135 -15.37 -8.15 -3.27
C ILE A 135 -16.02 -7.74 -4.60
N PRO A 136 -16.61 -8.66 -5.38
CA PRO A 136 -17.37 -8.33 -6.58
C PRO A 136 -18.53 -7.38 -6.26
N ASN A 137 -18.59 -6.25 -6.97
CA ASN A 137 -19.54 -5.19 -6.66
C ASN A 137 -19.87 -4.31 -7.87
N SER A 138 -21.06 -3.71 -7.83
CA SER A 138 -21.51 -2.67 -8.76
C SER A 138 -21.76 -1.37 -8.00
N SER A 139 -20.93 -0.35 -8.22
CA SER A 139 -20.95 0.93 -7.49
C SER A 139 -20.92 0.77 -5.96
N GLY A 140 -20.26 -0.28 -5.47
CA GLY A 140 -20.17 -0.58 -4.04
C GLY A 140 -21.27 -1.49 -3.50
N ARG A 141 -22.31 -1.82 -4.28
CA ARG A 141 -23.30 -2.86 -3.94
C ARG A 141 -22.69 -4.23 -4.20
N VAL A 142 -22.64 -5.11 -3.20
CA VAL A 142 -22.05 -6.45 -3.35
C VAL A 142 -22.95 -7.31 -4.24
N GLU A 143 -22.36 -7.95 -5.23
CA GLU A 143 -23.10 -8.78 -6.19
C GLU A 143 -23.73 -9.99 -5.50
N GLY A 144 -25.03 -10.22 -5.73
CA GLY A 144 -25.75 -11.37 -5.18
C GLY A 144 -26.06 -11.31 -3.67
N VAL A 145 -25.70 -10.23 -2.97
CA VAL A 145 -25.96 -10.08 -1.52
C VAL A 145 -26.66 -8.74 -1.22
N PRO A 146 -28.00 -8.67 -1.32
CA PRO A 146 -28.76 -7.44 -1.03
C PRO A 146 -28.50 -6.90 0.38
N GLY A 147 -28.33 -5.59 0.49
CA GLY A 147 -28.05 -4.92 1.77
C GLY A 147 -26.58 -4.98 2.23
N LEU A 148 -25.70 -5.64 1.46
CA LEU A 148 -24.27 -5.63 1.71
C LEU A 148 -23.55 -4.69 0.73
N TYR A 149 -22.65 -3.87 1.27
CA TYR A 149 -21.89 -2.87 0.51
C TYR A 149 -20.40 -2.95 0.85
N CYS A 150 -19.56 -2.45 -0.05
CA CYS A 150 -18.12 -2.33 0.16
C CYS A 150 -17.58 -0.98 -0.35
N SER A 151 -16.51 -0.50 0.29
CA SER A 151 -15.79 0.73 -0.08
C SER A 151 -14.28 0.57 0.12
N GLY A 152 -13.50 1.45 -0.52
CA GLY A 152 -12.05 1.48 -0.40
C GLY A 152 -11.34 0.32 -1.11
N TRP A 153 -10.24 -0.15 -0.52
CA TRP A 153 -9.36 -1.13 -1.18
C TRP A 153 -10.02 -2.48 -1.42
N VAL A 154 -10.94 -2.92 -0.56
CA VAL A 154 -11.66 -4.18 -0.76
C VAL A 154 -12.66 -4.09 -1.93
N LYS A 155 -13.06 -2.88 -2.33
CA LYS A 155 -13.93 -2.60 -3.49
C LYS A 155 -13.14 -2.46 -4.79
N ARG A 156 -12.04 -1.69 -4.78
CA ARG A 156 -11.32 -1.28 -6.01
C ARG A 156 -9.92 -1.87 -6.17
N GLY A 157 -9.42 -2.60 -5.18
CA GLY A 157 -8.04 -3.03 -5.09
C GLY A 157 -7.14 -2.00 -4.41
N PRO A 158 -5.89 -2.36 -4.08
CA PRO A 158 -4.97 -1.55 -3.27
C PRO A 158 -4.25 -0.46 -4.07
N THR A 159 -5.02 0.31 -4.84
CA THR A 159 -4.51 1.41 -5.64
C THR A 159 -5.18 2.72 -5.20
N GLY A 160 -4.43 3.82 -5.32
CA GLY A 160 -4.89 5.14 -4.93
C GLY A 160 -4.46 5.58 -3.54
N VAL A 161 -4.56 6.89 -3.30
CA VAL A 161 -4.22 7.57 -2.06
C VAL A 161 -5.47 7.80 -1.20
N ILE A 162 -5.30 8.32 0.02
CA ILE A 162 -6.40 8.58 0.98
C ILE A 162 -7.58 9.32 0.34
N ILE A 163 -7.32 10.36 -0.46
CA ILE A 163 -8.36 11.15 -1.14
C ILE A 163 -9.17 10.29 -2.13
N THR A 164 -8.50 9.39 -2.87
CA THR A 164 -9.21 8.52 -3.81
C THR A 164 -10.10 7.50 -3.10
N THR A 165 -9.68 7.03 -1.91
CA THR A 165 -10.49 6.16 -1.04
C THR A 165 -11.67 6.92 -0.43
N MET A 166 -11.46 8.19 -0.03
CA MET A 166 -12.51 9.04 0.52
C MET A 166 -13.64 9.24 -0.51
N ASN A 167 -13.31 9.67 -1.72
CA ASN A 167 -14.31 9.89 -2.77
C ASN A 167 -15.05 8.58 -3.13
N ASP A 168 -14.32 7.47 -3.25
CA ASP A 168 -14.92 6.15 -3.47
C ASP A 168 -15.93 5.74 -2.38
N SER A 169 -15.63 6.09 -1.13
CA SER A 169 -16.48 5.79 0.00
C SER A 169 -17.75 6.66 -0.02
N PHE A 170 -17.66 7.91 -0.50
CA PHE A 170 -18.84 8.74 -0.74
C PHE A 170 -19.73 8.16 -1.83
N ASP A 171 -19.16 7.63 -2.92
CA ASP A 171 -19.94 6.99 -3.98
C ASP A 171 -20.70 5.74 -3.46
N THR A 172 -20.06 4.93 -2.62
CA THR A 172 -20.72 3.80 -1.96
C THR A 172 -21.81 4.29 -1.00
N ALA A 173 -21.55 5.32 -0.20
CA ALA A 173 -22.55 5.88 0.72
C ALA A 173 -23.77 6.43 -0.03
N GLN A 174 -23.56 7.08 -1.18
CA GLN A 174 -24.62 7.55 -2.05
C GLN A 174 -25.47 6.37 -2.55
N SER A 175 -24.84 5.26 -2.94
CA SER A 175 -25.54 4.03 -3.34
C SER A 175 -26.40 3.45 -2.22
N VAL A 176 -25.92 3.48 -0.97
CA VAL A 176 -26.71 3.06 0.21
C VAL A 176 -27.92 3.96 0.39
N LEU A 177 -27.75 5.28 0.28
CA LEU A 177 -28.84 6.25 0.42
C LEU A 177 -29.89 6.10 -0.69
N GLU A 178 -29.47 5.86 -1.93
CA GLU A 178 -30.36 5.57 -3.06
C GLU A 178 -31.20 4.33 -2.81
N ASP A 179 -30.58 3.23 -2.35
CA ASP A 179 -31.27 1.98 -2.09
C ASP A 179 -32.25 2.09 -0.91
N LEU A 180 -31.90 2.89 0.09
CA LEU A 180 -32.77 3.22 1.22
C LEU A 180 -33.99 4.02 0.75
N GLN A 181 -33.78 5.07 -0.06
CA GLN A 181 -34.87 5.92 -0.57
C GLN A 181 -35.74 5.20 -1.60
N GLY A 182 -35.14 4.33 -2.41
CA GLY A 182 -35.80 3.54 -3.43
C GLY A 182 -36.56 2.32 -2.89
N GLY A 183 -36.51 2.05 -1.59
CA GLY A 183 -37.20 0.90 -0.97
C GLY A 183 -36.57 -0.45 -1.32
N VAL A 184 -35.32 -0.47 -1.78
CA VAL A 184 -34.55 -1.69 -2.05
C VAL A 184 -34.17 -2.38 -0.73
N LEU A 185 -33.89 -1.58 0.31
CA LEU A 185 -33.59 -2.08 1.65
C LEU A 185 -34.88 -2.23 2.46
N ASP A 186 -35.09 -3.40 3.05
CA ASP A 186 -36.19 -3.62 3.98
C ASP A 186 -35.94 -2.92 5.31
N VAL A 187 -36.59 -1.77 5.46
CA VAL A 187 -36.64 -0.96 6.68
C VAL A 187 -37.98 -1.04 7.42
N SER A 188 -38.87 -1.94 6.99
CA SER A 188 -40.18 -2.12 7.64
C SER A 188 -40.05 -2.69 9.05
N THR A 189 -38.98 -3.45 9.30
CA THR A 189 -38.64 -4.02 10.59
C THR A 189 -37.55 -3.21 11.27
N SER A 190 -37.78 -2.84 12.53
CA SER A 190 -36.75 -2.20 13.35
C SER A 190 -35.55 -3.15 13.50
N ARG A 191 -34.35 -2.64 13.25
CA ARG A 191 -33.09 -3.38 13.41
C ARG A 191 -32.44 -2.95 14.72
N GLU A 192 -32.15 -3.91 15.59
CA GLU A 192 -31.59 -3.65 16.93
C GLU A 192 -30.14 -3.14 16.93
N GLY A 193 -29.46 -3.23 15.79
CA GLY A 193 -28.09 -2.73 15.61
C GLY A 193 -27.13 -3.31 16.64
N PHE A 194 -26.43 -2.43 17.37
CA PHE A 194 -25.44 -2.85 18.36
C PHE A 194 -26.03 -3.64 19.53
N GLY A 195 -27.29 -3.41 19.93
CA GLY A 195 -27.91 -4.11 21.07
C GLY A 195 -27.94 -5.63 20.88
N ALA A 196 -28.33 -6.10 19.69
CA ALA A 196 -28.29 -7.51 19.33
C ALA A 196 -26.84 -8.04 19.26
N MET A 197 -25.93 -7.25 18.69
CA MET A 197 -24.51 -7.64 18.57
C MET A 197 -23.81 -7.75 19.92
N GLU A 198 -24.13 -6.87 20.88
CA GLU A 198 -23.53 -6.87 22.20
C GLU A 198 -23.80 -8.19 22.94
N SER A 199 -25.05 -8.68 22.87
CA SER A 199 -25.43 -9.97 23.47
C SER A 199 -24.62 -11.13 22.86
N ILE A 200 -24.47 -11.15 21.53
CA ILE A 200 -23.70 -12.17 20.81
C ILE A 200 -22.22 -12.10 21.23
N LEU A 201 -21.62 -10.91 21.23
CA LEU A 201 -20.21 -10.72 21.59
C LEU A 201 -19.95 -11.15 23.04
N ARG A 202 -20.85 -10.77 23.97
CA ARG A 202 -20.79 -11.17 25.38
C ARG A 202 -20.90 -12.67 25.57
N SER A 203 -21.84 -13.33 24.88
CA SER A 203 -22.00 -14.80 24.94
C SER A 203 -20.75 -15.54 24.44
N ARG A 204 -19.96 -14.91 23.56
CA ARG A 204 -18.69 -15.42 23.04
C ARG A 204 -17.46 -15.00 23.86
N GLY A 205 -17.65 -14.26 24.96
CA GLY A 205 -16.56 -13.75 25.78
C GLY A 205 -15.72 -12.66 25.08
N ILE A 206 -16.25 -12.01 24.04
CA ILE A 206 -15.55 -10.96 23.29
C ILE A 206 -15.88 -9.60 23.90
N ARG A 207 -14.85 -8.85 24.30
CA ARG A 207 -14.96 -7.48 24.79
C ARG A 207 -14.49 -6.48 23.72
N PRO A 208 -15.40 -5.69 23.10
CA PRO A 208 -15.02 -4.67 22.13
C PRO A 208 -14.19 -3.55 22.75
N VAL A 209 -13.25 -2.98 21.98
CA VAL A 209 -12.54 -1.75 22.35
C VAL A 209 -13.40 -0.57 21.90
N SER A 210 -13.88 0.24 22.84
CA SER A 210 -14.65 1.44 22.51
C SER A 210 -13.73 2.56 21.99
N PHE A 211 -14.32 3.59 21.38
CA PHE A 211 -13.55 4.79 21.01
C PHE A 211 -12.91 5.45 22.25
N SER A 212 -13.61 5.51 23.38
CA SER A 212 -13.05 6.05 24.63
C SER A 212 -11.92 5.21 25.22
N ASP A 213 -11.89 3.90 24.95
CA ASP A 213 -10.76 3.05 25.32
C ASP A 213 -9.56 3.33 24.41
N TRP A 214 -9.79 3.48 23.11
CA TRP A 214 -8.75 3.91 22.17
C TRP A 214 -8.15 5.27 22.55
N GLU A 215 -8.95 6.25 22.98
CA GLU A 215 -8.44 7.56 23.43
C GLU A 215 -7.48 7.45 24.63
N LYS A 216 -7.67 6.47 25.52
CA LYS A 216 -6.71 6.21 26.61
C LYS A 216 -5.37 5.69 26.07
N ILE A 217 -5.41 4.80 25.08
CA ILE A 217 -4.21 4.30 24.39
C ILE A 217 -3.50 5.46 23.70
N ASP A 218 -4.23 6.27 22.92
CA ASP A 218 -3.68 7.44 22.23
C ASP A 218 -2.99 8.41 23.19
N ALA A 219 -3.67 8.77 24.30
CA ALA A 219 -3.10 9.65 25.32
C ALA A 219 -1.80 9.09 25.92
N ALA A 220 -1.75 7.78 26.17
CA ALA A 220 -0.55 7.13 26.68
C ALA A 220 0.60 7.13 25.67
N GLU A 221 0.33 6.83 24.39
CA GLU A 221 1.34 6.88 23.33
C GLU A 221 1.91 8.30 23.16
N VAL A 222 1.04 9.31 23.14
CA VAL A 222 1.43 10.73 23.04
C VAL A 222 2.29 11.15 24.24
N ALA A 223 1.88 10.79 25.45
CA ALA A 223 2.63 11.09 26.67
C ALA A 223 4.04 10.48 26.67
N ARG A 224 4.17 9.21 26.24
CA ARG A 224 5.48 8.55 26.08
C ARG A 224 6.33 9.23 25.01
N GLY A 225 5.73 9.60 23.89
CA GLY A 225 6.41 10.30 22.80
C GLY A 225 7.00 11.63 23.26
N LYS A 226 6.27 12.42 24.06
CA LYS A 226 6.72 13.71 24.58
C LYS A 226 8.05 13.62 25.33
N ALA A 227 8.24 12.57 26.14
CA ALA A 227 9.49 12.36 26.88
C ALA A 227 10.71 12.11 25.96
N ALA A 228 10.47 11.55 24.77
CA ALA A 228 11.49 11.25 23.76
C ALA A 228 11.57 12.30 22.62
N GLY A 229 10.83 13.42 22.72
CA GLY A 229 10.76 14.41 21.65
C GLY A 229 10.06 13.92 20.37
N LYS A 230 9.20 12.90 20.48
CA LYS A 230 8.44 12.30 19.39
C LYS A 230 6.95 12.71 19.46
N PRO A 231 6.21 12.68 18.34
CA PRO A 231 4.76 12.91 18.36
C PRO A 231 4.01 11.88 19.23
N ARG A 232 4.50 10.64 19.25
CA ARG A 232 4.02 9.52 20.07
C ARG A 232 5.06 8.40 20.10
N GLU A 233 4.97 7.54 21.10
CA GLU A 233 5.65 6.24 21.15
C GLU A 233 4.60 5.14 21.13
N LYS A 234 4.53 4.37 20.03
CA LYS A 234 3.45 3.42 19.84
C LYS A 234 3.59 2.22 20.76
N ILE A 235 2.47 1.78 21.34
CA ILE A 235 2.42 0.52 22.08
C ILE A 235 2.27 -0.61 21.06
N VAL A 236 3.27 -1.49 20.98
CA VAL A 236 3.30 -2.57 19.97
C VAL A 236 2.90 -3.93 20.54
N ASP A 237 2.88 -4.09 21.87
CA ASP A 237 2.38 -5.29 22.53
C ASP A 237 0.85 -5.22 22.70
N PRO A 238 0.08 -6.11 22.05
CA PRO A 238 -1.37 -6.14 22.21
C PRO A 238 -1.82 -6.32 23.67
N GLN A 239 -1.08 -7.08 24.49
CA GLN A 239 -1.45 -7.32 25.89
C GLN A 239 -1.27 -6.08 26.75
N GLU A 240 -0.24 -5.28 26.48
CA GLU A 240 -0.08 -3.96 27.10
C GLU A 240 -1.21 -3.01 26.70
N MET A 241 -1.60 -2.97 25.41
CA MET A 241 -2.73 -2.15 24.95
C MET A 241 -4.02 -2.50 25.70
N LEU A 242 -4.32 -3.80 25.84
CA LEU A 242 -5.50 -4.29 26.54
C LEU A 242 -5.47 -3.97 28.04
N ARG A 243 -4.35 -4.23 28.73
CA ARG A 243 -4.21 -3.88 30.16
C ARG A 243 -4.42 -2.40 30.43
N LEU A 244 -3.96 -1.53 29.53
CA LEU A 244 -4.08 -0.06 29.68
C LEU A 244 -5.54 0.40 29.73
N ILE A 245 -6.42 -0.29 29.01
CA ILE A 245 -7.85 -0.01 28.96
C ILE A 245 -8.65 -0.89 29.92
N GLY A 246 -7.96 -1.65 30.78
CA GLY A 246 -8.55 -2.54 31.78
C GLY A 246 -9.28 -3.73 31.17
N HIS A 247 -8.86 -4.20 30.00
CA HIS A 247 -9.29 -5.46 29.41
C HIS A 247 -8.60 -6.66 30.06
#